data_AF-A0ABD5DG06-F1
#
_entry.id   AF-A0ABD5DG06-F1
#
_cell.length_a   1.000
_cell.length_b   1.000
_cell.length_c   1.000
_cell.angle_alpha   90.00
_cell.angle_beta   90.00
_cell.angle_gamma   90.00
#
_symmetry.space_group_name_H-M   'P 1'
#
loop_
_entity.id
_entity.type
_entity.pdbx_description
1 polymer ?
#
loop_
_entity_poly.entity_id
_entity_poly.type
_entity_poly.pdbx_seq_one_letter_code
_entity_poly.pdbx_strand_id
1 'polypeptide(L)'
;PQENIVYQCWESFCREIGKTVPVAMTLEKNMPIGSGLGSSACSVVAALVAMNEFCGKPLNETRMLALMGEMEGRISGSIHYD
;
A
#
# COMPACT_ATOMS: atom_id res chain seq x y z
N PRO A 1 -7.36 -0.47 -14.82
CA PRO A 1 -7.65 -1.14 -13.54
C PRO A 1 -6.41 -1.60 -12.76
N GLN A 2 -5.42 -2.22 -13.43
CA GLN A 2 -4.17 -2.70 -12.82
C GLN A 2 -3.22 -1.61 -12.34
N GLU A 3 -3.39 -0.36 -12.77
CA GLU A 3 -2.61 0.80 -12.30
C GLU A 3 -3.11 1.40 -10.97
N ASN A 4 -4.21 0.87 -10.40
CA ASN A 4 -4.70 1.33 -9.11
C ASN A 4 -3.78 0.82 -8.00
N ILE A 5 -2.91 1.71 -7.49
CA ILE A 5 -1.99 1.52 -6.36
C ILE A 5 -2.63 0.73 -5.23
N VAL A 6 -3.87 1.07 -4.88
CA VAL A 6 -4.56 0.50 -3.72
C VAL A 6 -5.00 -0.94 -3.96
N TYR A 7 -5.37 -1.27 -5.20
CA TYR A 7 -5.63 -2.67 -5.57
C TYR A 7 -4.35 -3.51 -5.47
N GLN A 8 -3.22 -2.97 -5.94
CA GLN A 8 -1.94 -3.68 -5.83
C GLN A 8 -1.49 -3.86 -4.38
N CYS A 9 -1.68 -2.85 -3.53
CA CYS A 9 -1.40 -2.97 -2.09
C CYS A 9 -2.28 -4.04 -1.43
N TRP A 10 -3.56 -4.08 -1.77
CA TRP A 10 -4.48 -5.12 -1.28
C TRP A 10 -4.04 -6.52 -1.71
N GLU A 11 -3.68 -6.69 -2.99
CA GLU A 11 -3.22 -7.98 -3.52
C GLU A 11 -1.94 -8.47 -2.82
N SER A 12 -0.94 -7.59 -2.68
CA SER A 12 0.31 -7.90 -2.00
C SER A 12 0.09 -8.20 -0.50
N PHE A 13 -0.78 -7.45 0.17
CA PHE A 13 -1.14 -7.73 1.56
C PHE A 13 -1.83 -9.08 1.72
N CYS A 14 -2.80 -9.41 0.86
CA CYS A 14 -3.48 -10.70 0.88
C CYS A 14 -2.50 -11.87 0.65
N ARG A 15 -1.52 -11.68 -0.26
CA ARG A 15 -0.45 -12.65 -0.49
C ARG A 15 0.40 -12.84 0.77
N GLU A 16 0.78 -11.75 1.43
CA GLU A 16 1.63 -11.76 2.62
C GLU A 16 0.97 -12.48 3.81
N ILE A 17 -0.34 -12.29 4.02
CA ILE A 17 -1.08 -12.96 5.10
C ILE A 17 -1.64 -14.34 4.69
N GLY A 18 -1.43 -14.76 3.44
CA GLY A 18 -1.94 -16.04 2.91
C GLY A 18 -3.46 -16.15 2.84
N LYS A 19 -4.18 -15.01 2.81
CA LYS A 19 -5.64 -14.97 2.84
C LYS A 19 -6.18 -13.81 2.01
N THR A 20 -7.18 -14.10 1.17
CA THR A 20 -7.95 -13.06 0.50
C THR A 20 -8.91 -12.40 1.47
N VAL A 21 -8.79 -11.08 1.64
CA VAL A 21 -9.67 -10.30 2.52
C VAL A 21 -10.73 -9.60 1.66
N PRO A 22 -12.03 -9.95 1.81
CA PRO A 22 -13.08 -9.26 1.08
C PRO A 22 -13.30 -7.87 1.67
N VAL A 23 -12.91 -6.83 0.93
CA VAL A 23 -13.05 -5.43 1.34
C VAL A 23 -13.54 -4.58 0.17
N ALA A 24 -14.31 -3.54 0.49
CA ALA A 24 -14.53 -2.42 -0.42
C ALA A 24 -13.56 -1.30 -0.02
N MET A 25 -12.59 -0.99 -0.90
CA MET A 25 -11.56 0.00 -0.60
C MET A 25 -11.71 1.21 -1.52
N THR A 26 -11.76 2.40 -0.93
CA THR A 26 -11.82 3.67 -1.65
C THR A 26 -10.61 4.50 -1.27
N LEU A 27 -9.89 5.00 -2.29
CA LEU A 27 -8.81 5.96 -2.08
C LEU A 27 -9.33 7.37 -2.33
N GLU A 28 -9.36 8.18 -1.29
CA GLU A 28 -9.64 9.61 -1.41
C GLU A 28 -8.30 10.38 -1.47
N LYS A 29 -7.91 10.80 -2.68
CA LYS A 29 -6.71 11.62 -2.87
C LYS A 29 -7.06 13.10 -2.70
N ASN A 30 -6.81 13.63 -1.51
CA ASN A 30 -6.92 15.06 -1.24
C ASN A 30 -5.64 15.85 -1.62
N MET A 31 -4.65 15.19 -2.21
CA MET A 31 -3.37 15.79 -2.60
C MET A 31 -3.18 15.71 -4.13
N PRO A 32 -2.73 16.80 -4.80
CA PRO A 32 -2.56 16.82 -6.24
C PRO A 32 -1.49 15.81 -6.71
N ILE A 33 -1.80 15.06 -7.77
CA ILE A 33 -0.89 14.10 -8.40
C ILE A 33 0.30 14.86 -9.00
N GLY A 34 1.54 14.40 -8.75
CA GLY A 34 2.74 14.97 -9.35
C GLY A 34 3.34 16.19 -8.63
N SER A 35 2.96 16.44 -7.37
CA SER A 35 3.49 17.55 -6.57
C SER A 35 4.95 17.41 -6.12
N GLY A 36 5.57 16.23 -6.32
CA GLY A 36 6.92 15.94 -5.78
C GLY A 36 6.97 15.73 -4.27
N LEU A 37 5.82 15.61 -3.59
CA LEU A 37 5.72 15.48 -2.12
C LEU A 37 5.43 14.04 -1.64
N GLY A 38 5.74 13.00 -2.44
CA GLY A 38 5.52 11.60 -2.02
C GLY A 38 4.05 11.14 -2.06
N SER A 39 3.24 11.66 -2.99
CA SER A 39 1.82 11.30 -3.13
C SER A 39 1.57 9.80 -3.38
N SER A 40 2.51 9.08 -4.03
CA SER A 40 2.48 7.62 -4.18
C SER A 40 2.69 6.91 -2.85
N ALA A 41 3.78 7.24 -2.16
CA ALA A 41 4.17 6.63 -0.89
C ALA A 41 3.10 6.79 0.17
N CYS A 42 2.50 7.98 0.26
CA CYS A 42 1.37 8.23 1.15
C CYS A 42 0.18 7.30 0.86
N SER A 43 -0.13 7.06 -0.41
CA SER A 43 -1.22 6.16 -0.82
C SER A 43 -0.92 4.69 -0.45
N VAL A 44 0.33 4.24 -0.62
CA VAL A 44 0.77 2.89 -0.26
C VAL A 44 0.70 2.66 1.23
N VAL A 45 1.26 3.58 2.02
CA VAL A 45 1.27 3.50 3.47
C VAL A 45 -0.16 3.50 4.00
N ALA A 46 -1.00 4.43 3.53
CA ALA A 46 -2.40 4.51 3.94
C ALA A 46 -3.17 3.21 3.67
N ALA A 47 -3.02 2.63 2.47
CA ALA A 47 -3.69 1.38 2.11
C ALA A 47 -3.23 0.19 2.97
N LEU A 48 -1.91 0.02 3.13
CA LEU A 48 -1.35 -1.11 3.88
C LEU A 48 -1.65 -1.01 5.38
N VAL A 49 -1.52 0.19 5.97
CA VAL A 49 -1.88 0.42 7.39
C VAL A 49 -3.35 0.15 7.62
N ALA A 50 -4.25 0.67 6.76
CA ALA A 50 -5.67 0.41 6.87
C ALA A 50 -6.00 -1.09 6.80
N MET A 51 -5.35 -1.84 5.90
CA MET A 51 -5.52 -3.28 5.79
C MET A 51 -5.00 -4.05 7.01
N ASN A 52 -3.84 -3.67 7.53
CA ASN A 52 -3.26 -4.33 8.69
C ASN A 52 -4.12 -4.09 9.94
N GLU A 53 -4.58 -2.86 10.16
CA GLU A 53 -5.50 -2.52 11.25
C GLU A 53 -6.84 -3.27 11.09
N PHE A 54 -7.43 -3.27 9.90
CA PHE A 54 -8.68 -3.98 9.61
C PHE A 54 -8.59 -5.49 9.89
N CYS A 55 -7.43 -6.09 9.64
CA CYS A 55 -7.21 -7.53 9.86
C CYS A 55 -6.74 -7.87 11.28
N GLY A 56 -6.68 -6.90 12.21
CA GLY A 56 -6.24 -7.14 13.59
C GLY A 56 -4.72 -7.22 13.76
N LYS A 57 -3.96 -6.47 12.96
CA LYS A 57 -2.49 -6.37 12.98
C LYS A 57 -1.75 -7.71 12.78
N PRO A 58 -2.04 -8.48 11.71
CA PRO A 58 -1.33 -9.73 11.42
C PRO A 58 0.16 -9.51 11.08
N LEU A 59 0.53 -8.31 10.60
CA LEU A 59 1.90 -7.97 10.26
C LEU A 59 2.50 -7.00 11.29
N ASN A 60 3.74 -7.27 11.70
CA ASN A 60 4.51 -6.37 12.55
C ASN A 60 5.10 -5.19 11.74
N GLU A 61 5.62 -4.19 12.44
CA GLU A 61 6.15 -2.97 11.83
C GLU A 61 7.24 -3.25 10.79
N THR A 62 8.14 -4.21 11.05
CA THR A 62 9.22 -4.57 10.12
C THR A 62 8.68 -5.17 8.82
N ARG A 63 7.69 -6.07 8.89
CA ARG A 63 7.05 -6.64 7.69
C ARG A 63 6.25 -5.58 6.93
N MET A 64 5.57 -4.69 7.65
CA MET A 64 4.84 -3.58 7.06
C MET A 64 5.77 -2.63 6.29
N LEU A 65 6.90 -2.24 6.88
CA LEU A 65 7.92 -1.40 6.25
C LEU A 65 8.50 -2.06 4.98
N ALA A 66 8.83 -3.36 5.06
CA ALA A 66 9.32 -4.10 3.90
C ALA A 66 8.28 -4.14 2.76
N LEU A 67 7.02 -4.41 3.10
CA LEU A 67 5.92 -4.45 2.13
C LEU A 67 5.65 -3.06 1.52
N MET A 68 5.72 -1.99 2.30
CA MET A 68 5.60 -0.61 1.81
C MET A 68 6.71 -0.28 0.82
N GLY A 69 7.96 -0.65 1.11
CA GLY A 69 9.10 -0.44 0.21
C GLY A 69 9.01 -1.22 -1.10
N GLU A 70 8.58 -2.49 -1.05
CA GLU A 70 8.30 -3.29 -2.25
C GLU A 70 7.24 -2.62 -3.13
N MET A 71 6.16 -2.14 -2.50
CA MET A 71 5.06 -1.49 -3.20
C MET A 71 5.46 -0.14 -3.81
N GLU A 72 6.15 0.73 -3.08
CA GLU A 72 6.65 1.99 -3.63
C GLU A 72 7.61 1.74 -4.80
N GLY A 73 8.49 0.76 -4.70
CA GLY A 73 9.39 0.42 -5.80
C GLY A 73 8.67 -0.06 -7.06
N ARG A 74 7.59 -0.80 -6.89
CA ARG A 74 6.74 -1.25 -7.99
C ARG A 74 5.96 -0.10 -8.63
N ILE A 75 5.57 0.90 -7.85
CA ILE A 75 4.72 2.03 -8.30
C ILE A 75 5.56 3.18 -8.88
N SER A 76 6.70 3.50 -8.27
CA SER A 76 7.62 4.56 -8.71
C SER A 76 8.53 4.12 -9.86
N GLY A 77 8.48 2.84 -10.27
CA GLY A 77 9.38 2.26 -11.28
C GLY A 77 10.85 2.16 -10.79
N SER A 78 11.09 2.45 -9.52
CA SER A 78 12.38 2.46 -8.83
C SER A 78 12.12 2.35 -7.32
N ILE A 79 12.75 1.37 -6.65
CA ILE A 79 12.65 1.22 -5.19
C ILE A 79 13.37 2.40 -4.53
N HIS A 80 12.62 3.27 -3.84
CA HIS A 80 13.17 4.33 -3.00
C HIS A 80 12.73 4.12 -1.54
N TYR A 81 13.69 4.16 -0.61
CA TYR A 81 13.50 4.06 0.84
C TYR A 81 13.88 5.39 1.52
N ASP A 82 13.54 6.52 0.89
CA ASP A 82 13.76 7.86 1.45
C ASP A 82 12.66 8.20 2.48
#